data_AF-A0A895AGN0-F1
#
_entry.id   AF-A0A895AGN0-F1
#
_cell.length_a   1.000
_cell.length_b   1.000
_cell.length_c   1.000
_cell.angle_alpha   90.00
_cell.angle_beta   90.00
_cell.angle_gamma   90.00
#
_symmetry.space_group_name_H-M   'P 1'
#
loop_
_entity.id
_entity.type
_entity.pdbx_description
1 polymer ?
#
loop_
_entity_poly.entity_id
_entity_poly.type
_entity_poly.pdbx_seq_one_letter_code
_entity_poly.pdbx_strand_id
1 'polypeptide(L)'
;MVNENFAPNDEQEQLLDVLKKGRDGGDPWGYATVSRFSEETGIRKQYVNRHLDGLLGAGWVTKDYHGLYRFVDDPREDAAESPTLAVDELRDAVTDARDACEDVNGDGVEDALDRMEDLLDAE
;
A
#
# COMPACT_ATOMS: atom_id res chain seq x y z
N MET A 1 13.59 4.37 -10.44
CA MET A 1 12.67 3.28 -10.07
C MET A 1 12.70 3.19 -8.57
N VAL A 2 11.54 3.25 -7.91
CA VAL A 2 11.43 3.18 -6.45
C VAL A 2 11.73 1.74 -6.02
N ASN A 3 12.52 1.57 -4.97
CA ASN A 3 12.79 0.26 -4.41
C ASN A 3 11.68 -0.13 -3.43
N GLU A 4 10.81 -1.03 -3.87
CA GLU A 4 9.66 -1.54 -3.11
C GLU A 4 10.07 -2.47 -1.94
N ASN A 5 11.27 -3.06 -2.01
CA ASN A 5 11.81 -3.93 -0.95
C ASN A 5 12.60 -3.16 0.12
N PHE A 6 12.70 -1.83 0.01
CA PHE A 6 13.36 -1.02 1.01
C PHE A 6 12.49 -0.93 2.27
N ALA A 7 13.04 -1.34 3.42
CA ALA A 7 12.39 -1.20 4.72
C ALA A 7 13.05 -0.03 5.48
N PRO A 8 12.36 1.12 5.63
CA PRO A 8 12.86 2.23 6.43
C PRO A 8 13.02 1.82 7.90
N ASN A 9 14.06 2.34 8.56
CA ASN A 9 14.21 2.20 10.01
C ASN A 9 13.38 3.25 10.78
N ASP A 10 13.31 3.14 12.11
CA ASP A 10 12.49 4.03 12.95
C ASP A 10 12.79 5.53 12.74
N GLU A 11 14.05 5.89 12.51
CA GLU A 11 14.46 7.27 12.24
C GLU A 11 14.07 7.73 10.83
N GLN A 12 14.09 6.83 9.85
CA GLN A 12 13.63 7.10 8.48
C GLN A 12 12.11 7.22 8.41
N GLU A 13 11.36 6.39 9.15
CA GLU A 13 9.91 6.51 9.28
C GLU A 13 9.53 7.88 9.84
N GLN A 14 10.20 8.35 10.90
CA GLN A 14 9.97 9.70 11.44
C GLN A 14 10.21 10.82 10.40
N LEU A 15 11.19 10.66 9.52
CA LEU A 15 11.43 11.62 8.43
C LEU A 15 10.32 11.56 7.37
N LEU A 16 9.82 10.37 7.04
CA LEU A 16 8.68 10.21 6.14
C LEU A 16 7.41 10.82 6.75
N ASP A 17 7.17 10.64 8.04
CA ASP A 17 6.04 11.26 8.75
C ASP A 17 6.07 12.78 8.66
N VAL A 18 7.25 13.41 8.83
CA VAL A 18 7.41 14.87 8.67
C VAL A 18 7.05 15.32 7.25
N LEU A 19 7.38 14.52 6.23
CA LEU A 19 7.03 14.81 4.84
C LEU A 19 5.53 14.60 4.57
N LYS A 20 4.91 13.56 5.15
CA LYS A 20 3.49 13.25 4.97
C LYS A 20 2.56 14.13 5.82
N LYS A 21 3.08 14.82 6.83
CA LYS A 21 2.31 15.73 7.69
C LYS A 21 1.57 16.79 6.86
N GLY A 22 0.24 16.80 6.99
CA GLY A 22 -0.66 17.68 6.25
C GLY A 22 -1.39 17.03 5.07
N ARG A 23 -1.00 15.80 4.67
CA ARG A 23 -1.58 15.07 3.53
C ARG A 23 -3.11 14.93 3.63
N ASP A 24 -3.64 14.57 4.80
CA ASP A 24 -5.09 14.38 5.00
C ASP A 24 -5.86 15.66 5.36
N GLY A 25 -5.14 16.74 5.68
CA GLY A 25 -5.73 18.00 6.17
C GLY A 25 -5.95 19.06 5.08
N GLY A 26 -5.47 18.83 3.86
CA GLY A 26 -5.46 19.83 2.79
C GLY A 26 -4.36 20.89 2.93
N ASP A 27 -3.46 20.74 3.91
CA ASP A 27 -2.28 21.59 4.08
C ASP A 27 -1.18 21.24 3.04
N PRO A 28 -0.31 22.20 2.68
CA PRO A 28 0.85 21.92 1.86
C PRO A 28 1.76 20.86 2.54
N TRP A 29 1.97 19.75 1.86
CA TRP A 29 2.75 18.62 2.37
C TRP A 29 3.79 18.16 1.34
N GLY A 30 4.60 17.18 1.73
CA GLY A 30 5.54 16.51 0.84
C GLY A 30 6.89 17.21 0.71
N TYR A 31 7.15 18.31 1.43
CA TYR A 31 8.42 19.04 1.37
C TYR A 31 8.97 19.37 2.75
N ALA A 32 10.27 19.15 2.95
CA ALA A 32 10.95 19.53 4.18
C ALA A 32 12.44 19.81 3.98
N THR A 33 12.99 20.66 4.84
CA THR A 33 14.44 20.92 4.89
C THR A 33 15.10 20.13 6.00
N VAL A 34 16.43 19.96 5.92
CA VAL A 34 17.22 19.31 7.00
C VAL A 34 17.00 19.95 8.37
N SER A 35 16.81 21.28 8.43
CA SER A 35 16.50 21.97 9.68
C SER A 35 15.14 21.55 10.22
N ARG A 36 14.09 21.59 9.39
CA ARG A 36 12.72 21.17 9.77
C ARG A 36 12.70 19.74 10.30
N PHE A 37 13.38 18.81 9.62
CA PHE A 37 13.50 17.44 10.09
C PHE A 37 14.12 17.38 11.49
N SER A 38 15.24 18.05 11.70
CA SER A 38 15.94 18.07 12.98
C SER A 38 15.10 18.66 14.11
N GLU A 39 14.30 19.68 13.79
CA GLU A 39 13.40 20.35 14.74
C GLU A 39 12.20 19.48 15.13
N GLU A 40 11.58 18.79 14.16
CA GLU A 40 10.38 17.99 14.42
C GLU A 40 10.68 16.60 15.01
N THR A 41 11.79 15.96 14.62
CA THR A 41 12.14 14.61 15.09
C THR A 41 13.13 14.63 16.26
N GLY A 42 13.81 15.76 16.51
CA GLY A 42 14.92 15.84 17.47
C GLY A 42 16.21 15.15 17.02
N ILE A 43 16.22 14.56 15.82
CA ILE A 43 17.40 13.89 15.26
C ILE A 43 18.43 14.96 14.87
N ARG A 44 19.72 14.74 15.19
CA ARG A 44 20.76 15.70 14.82
C ARG A 44 20.94 15.75 13.30
N LYS A 45 21.19 16.94 12.76
CA LYS A 45 21.35 17.18 11.30
C LYS A 45 22.29 16.20 10.58
N GLN A 46 23.36 15.75 11.22
CA GLN A 46 24.27 14.76 10.65
C GLN A 46 23.58 13.42 10.38
N TYR A 47 22.79 12.94 11.34
CA TYR A 47 22.03 11.69 11.20
C TYR A 47 20.88 11.86 10.21
N VAL A 48 20.18 13.00 10.25
CA VAL A 48 19.14 13.34 9.25
C VAL A 48 19.67 13.16 7.83
N ASN A 49 20.83 13.74 7.50
CA ASN A 49 21.41 13.57 6.15
C ASN A 49 21.69 12.09 5.83
N ARG A 50 22.25 11.33 6.77
CA ARG A 50 22.53 9.90 6.57
C ARG A 50 21.26 9.09 6.30
N HIS A 51 20.17 9.36 7.02
CA HIS A 51 18.90 8.66 6.81
C HIS A 51 18.26 9.05 5.47
N LEU A 52 18.32 10.35 5.12
CA LEU A 52 17.85 10.86 3.83
C LEU A 52 18.64 10.27 2.66
N ASP A 53 19.94 10.02 2.80
CA ASP A 53 20.73 9.35 1.75
C ASP A 53 20.21 7.94 1.46
N GLY A 54 19.77 7.20 2.50
CA GLY A 54 19.13 5.90 2.34
C GLY A 54 17.79 5.99 1.59
N LEU A 55 16.94 6.94 1.98
CA LEU A 55 15.64 7.18 1.32
C LEU A 55 15.80 7.68 -0.13
N LEU A 56 16.81 8.52 -0.39
CA LEU A 56 17.18 8.97 -1.74
C LEU A 56 17.64 7.78 -2.60
N GLY A 57 18.51 6.93 -2.04
CA GLY A 57 19.00 5.73 -2.73
C GLY A 57 17.89 4.74 -3.06
N ALA A 58 16.85 4.66 -2.22
CA ALA A 58 15.65 3.88 -2.46
C ALA A 58 14.66 4.56 -3.42
N GLY A 59 14.80 5.86 -3.68
CA GLY A 59 13.90 6.63 -4.54
C GLY A 59 12.59 7.09 -3.88
N TRP A 60 12.48 6.97 -2.56
CA TRP A 60 11.28 7.34 -1.78
C TRP A 60 11.18 8.86 -1.57
N VAL A 61 12.33 9.52 -1.63
CA VAL A 61 12.44 10.98 -1.61
C VAL A 61 13.34 11.44 -2.75
N THR A 62 13.21 12.70 -3.14
CA THR A 62 14.12 13.39 -4.07
C THR A 62 14.64 14.68 -3.43
N LYS A 63 15.74 15.21 -3.95
CA LYS A 63 16.34 16.47 -3.52
C LYS A 63 16.25 17.49 -4.64
N ASP A 64 15.17 18.28 -4.64
CA ASP A 64 14.86 19.22 -5.71
C ASP A 64 15.75 20.47 -5.69
N TYR A 65 16.16 20.92 -4.49
CA TYR A 65 17.02 22.09 -4.33
C TYR A 65 17.88 21.98 -3.07
N HIS A 66 18.93 22.80 -2.95
CA HIS A 66 19.93 22.77 -1.85
C HIS A 66 19.34 22.53 -0.45
N GLY A 67 19.27 21.26 -0.04
CA GLY A 67 18.80 20.85 1.29
C GLY A 67 17.28 20.79 1.46
N LEU A 68 16.52 20.97 0.38
CA LEU A 68 15.08 20.76 0.30
C LEU A 68 14.80 19.36 -0.28
N TYR A 69 14.08 18.57 0.49
CA TYR A 69 13.70 17.21 0.15
C TYR A 69 12.21 17.15 -0.12
N ARG A 70 11.83 16.33 -1.09
CA ARG A 70 10.47 16.09 -1.53
C ARG A 70 10.12 14.62 -1.40
N PHE A 71 8.95 14.31 -0.88
CA PHE A 71 8.37 12.97 -0.92
C PHE A 71 8.04 12.57 -2.36
N VAL A 72 8.39 11.34 -2.73
CA VAL A 72 8.08 10.81 -4.06
C VAL A 72 6.91 9.85 -3.95
N ASP A 73 7.11 8.76 -3.22
CA ASP A 73 6.16 7.66 -3.11
C ASP A 73 6.53 6.75 -1.92
N ASP A 74 5.53 6.07 -1.34
CA ASP A 74 5.72 4.99 -0.36
C ASP A 74 4.99 3.74 -0.88
N PRO A 75 5.70 2.79 -1.51
CA PRO A 75 5.10 1.63 -2.16
C PRO A 75 4.36 0.69 -1.19
N ARG A 76 4.54 0.87 0.13
CA ARG A 76 3.80 0.10 1.14
C ARG A 76 2.37 0.61 1.32
N GLU A 77 2.09 1.87 1.00
CA GLU A 77 0.75 2.44 1.14
C GLU A 77 -0.19 1.92 0.04
N ASP A 78 0.29 1.77 -1.20
CA ASP A 78 -0.48 1.16 -2.31
C ASP A 78 -0.84 -0.31 -2.04
N ALA A 79 0.07 -1.05 -1.38
CA ALA A 79 -0.19 -2.44 -0.98
C ALA A 79 -1.24 -2.57 0.13
N ALA A 80 -1.46 -1.51 0.92
CA ALA A 80 -2.44 -1.48 2.01
C ALA A 80 -3.87 -1.13 1.55
N GLU A 81 -4.03 -0.55 0.35
CA GLU A 81 -5.33 -0.19 -0.23
C GLU A 81 -5.99 -1.31 -1.06
N SER A 82 -5.33 -2.46 -1.23
CA SER A 82 -6.03 -3.67 -1.66
C SER A 82 -6.90 -4.13 -0.49
N PRO A 83 -8.24 -4.20 -0.62
CA PRO A 83 -9.08 -4.72 0.45
C PRO A 83 -8.67 -6.16 0.68
N THR A 84 -7.85 -6.40 1.71
CA THR A 84 -7.62 -7.73 2.23
C THR A 84 -8.94 -8.12 2.86
N LEU A 85 -9.84 -8.73 2.07
CA LEU A 85 -10.88 -9.59 2.63
C LEU A 85 -10.14 -10.50 3.61
N ALA A 86 -10.47 -10.36 4.90
CA ALA A 86 -9.86 -11.20 5.92
C ALA A 86 -10.04 -12.64 5.45
N VAL A 87 -8.99 -13.46 5.55
CA VAL A 87 -9.03 -14.86 5.07
C VAL A 87 -10.24 -15.60 5.69
N ASP A 88 -10.64 -15.20 6.89
CA ASP A 88 -11.84 -15.67 7.56
C ASP A 88 -13.15 -15.27 6.84
N GLU A 89 -13.29 -14.04 6.35
CA GLU A 89 -14.47 -13.59 5.58
C GLU A 89 -14.57 -14.33 4.23
N LEU A 90 -13.43 -14.59 3.59
CA LEU A 90 -13.36 -15.41 2.39
C LEU A 90 -13.72 -16.88 2.67
N ARG A 91 -13.33 -17.42 3.83
CA ARG A 91 -13.71 -18.78 4.26
C ARG A 91 -15.19 -18.87 4.59
N ASP A 92 -15.75 -17.86 5.24
CA ASP A 92 -17.17 -17.78 5.54
C ASP A 92 -17.98 -17.72 4.24
N ALA A 93 -17.60 -16.85 3.29
CA ALA A 93 -18.25 -16.76 1.98
C ALA A 93 -18.17 -18.08 1.18
N VAL A 94 -17.03 -18.80 1.23
CA VAL A 94 -16.88 -20.11 0.58
C VAL A 94 -17.72 -21.19 1.27
N THR A 95 -17.88 -21.10 2.59
CA THR A 95 -18.72 -22.02 3.37
C THR A 95 -20.20 -21.77 3.05
N ASP A 96 -20.65 -20.52 3.09
CA ASP A 96 -22.00 -20.11 2.69
C ASP A 96 -22.34 -20.56 1.26
N ALA A 97 -21.40 -20.42 0.32
CA ALA A 97 -21.58 -20.89 -1.05
C ALA A 97 -21.68 -22.42 -1.14
N ARG A 98 -20.97 -23.16 -0.29
CA ARG A 98 -21.05 -24.63 -0.22
C ARG A 98 -22.35 -25.10 0.41
N ASP A 99 -22.77 -24.50 1.51
CA ASP A 99 -24.06 -24.77 2.16
C ASP A 99 -25.23 -24.47 1.21
N ALA A 100 -25.18 -23.35 0.48
CA ALA A 100 -26.18 -23.02 -0.55
C ALA A 100 -26.23 -24.05 -1.70
N CYS A 101 -25.10 -24.65 -2.07
CA CYS A 101 -25.06 -25.74 -3.05
C CYS A 101 -25.55 -27.08 -2.48
N GLU A 102 -25.49 -27.30 -1.16
CA GLU A 102 -25.99 -28.51 -0.53
C GLU A 102 -27.54 -28.49 -0.38
N ASP A 103 -28.14 -27.30 -0.25
CA ASP A 103 -29.60 -27.10 -0.25
C ASP A 103 -30.24 -27.18 -1.65
N VAL A 104 -29.47 -26.94 -2.73
CA VAL A 104 -29.92 -27.19 -4.11
C VAL A 104 -29.53 -28.62 -4.48
N ASN A 105 -30.44 -29.55 -4.17
CA ASN A 105 -30.40 -30.97 -4.57
C ASN A 105 -29.59 -31.17 -5.86
N GLY A 106 -28.44 -31.86 -5.76
CA GLY A 106 -27.32 -31.85 -6.72
C GLY A 106 -27.58 -32.20 -8.19
N ASP A 107 -28.83 -32.44 -8.57
CA ASP A 107 -29.32 -32.59 -9.94
C ASP A 107 -29.34 -31.24 -10.69
N GLY A 108 -29.66 -30.14 -10.00
CA GLY A 108 -29.94 -28.85 -10.66
C GLY A 108 -28.70 -28.07 -11.11
N VAL A 109 -27.55 -28.30 -10.49
CA VAL A 109 -26.29 -27.64 -10.85
C VAL A 109 -25.69 -28.28 -12.10
N GLU A 110 -25.80 -29.59 -12.24
CA GLU A 110 -25.37 -30.33 -13.44
C GLU A 110 -26.24 -29.90 -14.65
N ASP A 111 -27.57 -29.86 -14.49
CA ASP A 111 -28.51 -29.34 -15.49
C ASP A 111 -28.21 -27.88 -15.90
N ALA A 112 -27.79 -27.03 -14.96
CA ALA A 112 -27.44 -25.64 -15.24
C ALA A 112 -26.10 -25.51 -15.99
N LEU A 113 -25.14 -26.38 -15.70
CA LEU A 113 -23.85 -26.43 -16.38
C LEU A 113 -23.99 -27.01 -17.79
N ASP A 114 -24.75 -28.09 -17.97
CA ASP A 114 -25.07 -28.66 -19.30
C ASP A 114 -25.74 -27.63 -20.20
N ARG A 115 -26.69 -26.84 -19.67
CA ARG A 115 -27.36 -25.78 -20.44
C ARG A 115 -26.40 -24.64 -20.85
N MET A 116 -25.38 -24.36 -20.04
CA MET A 116 -24.36 -23.37 -20.38
C MET A 116 -23.37 -23.91 -21.42
N GLU A 117 -23.04 -25.20 -21.37
CA GLU A 117 -22.20 -25.88 -22.37
C GLU A 117 -22.91 -25.91 -23.74
N ASP A 118 -24.19 -26.29 -23.79
CA ASP A 118 -25.02 -26.24 -25.01
C ASP A 118 -25.10 -24.84 -25.65
N LEU A 119 -25.03 -23.78 -24.83
CA LEU A 119 -25.04 -22.39 -25.33
C LEU A 119 -23.68 -21.94 -25.87
N LEU A 120 -22.59 -22.54 -25.43
CA LEU A 120 -21.23 -22.22 -25.87
C LEU A 120 -20.81 -23.00 -27.12
N ASP A 121 -21.35 -24.21 -27.33
CA ASP A 121 -21.10 -25.03 -28.52
C ASP A 121 -22.01 -24.70 -29.72
N ALA A 122 -22.92 -23.74 -29.59
CA ALA A 122 -23.86 -23.33 -30.64
C ALA A 122 -23.30 -22.30 -31.66
N GLU A 123 -21.98 -22.16 -31.81
CA GLU A 123 -21.33 -21.28 -32.82
C GLU A 123 -20.91 -22.00 -34.11
#